data_AF-X0WTI4-F1
#
_entry.id   AF-X0WTI4-F1
#
_cell.length_a   1.000
_cell.length_b   1.000
_cell.length_c   1.000
_cell.angle_alpha   90.00
_cell.angle_beta   90.00
_cell.angle_gamma   90.00
#
_symmetry.space_group_name_H-M   'P 1'
#
loop_
_entity.id
_entity.type
_entity.pdbx_description
1 polymer ?
#
loop_
_entity_poly.entity_id
_entity_poly.type
_entity_poly.pdbx_seq_one_letter_code
_entity_poly.pdbx_strand_id
1 'polypeptide(L)'
;TRWATHGKPSKSNAHPHIDCSGKIAVVHNGVIDNFQQLRDKLTQEGHRFRSDTDSEVMPHLIESYYQGDLEQAVRRALVDVHGSYSLIVLAVNHKELLVARNESPLVIGVGDGDNFVASDVPALLDYTDRVIYLEDGDVGVITDDEIRLFNQAGEVRRETNVIPWTMEDAQKGGYDHFMLKEIHEQPRVIGDTLGGYLSAIEPEVDLGLESPEFEDILLLACGTSYNAGLIGRYLLEKITRIPVRVEIASEFTHSD
;
A
#
# COMPACT_ATOMS: atom_id res chain seq x y z
N THR A 1 -3.55 0.42 12.61
CA THR A 1 -3.30 -0.90 13.23
C THR A 1 -1.84 -1.25 13.04
N ARG A 2 -1.30 -2.31 13.65
CA ARG A 2 0.11 -2.70 13.45
C ARG A 2 0.27 -4.21 13.37
N TRP A 3 0.89 -4.69 12.30
CA TRP A 3 1.42 -6.05 12.20
C TRP A 3 2.92 -6.00 12.47
N ALA A 4 3.37 -6.58 13.58
CA ALA A 4 4.75 -6.41 14.05
C ALA A 4 5.75 -7.19 13.17
N THR A 5 6.57 -6.46 12.40
CA THR A 5 7.73 -6.99 11.66
C THR A 5 9.02 -6.86 12.49
N HIS A 6 9.23 -5.70 13.09
CA HIS A 6 10.34 -5.41 14.02
C HIS A 6 9.84 -5.14 15.43
N GLY A 7 10.50 -5.71 16.44
CA GLY A 7 10.13 -5.54 17.85
C GLY A 7 8.84 -6.26 18.23
N LYS A 8 8.77 -6.72 19.49
CA LYS A 8 7.61 -7.46 20.00
C LYS A 8 6.33 -6.58 20.01
N PRO A 9 5.14 -7.17 19.93
CA PRO A 9 3.89 -6.45 20.21
C PRO A 9 3.91 -5.87 21.65
N SER A 10 3.93 -4.55 21.76
CA SER A 10 3.91 -3.83 23.05
C SER A 10 3.31 -2.44 22.86
N LYS A 11 2.91 -1.79 23.95
CA LYS A 11 2.45 -0.39 23.91
C LYS A 11 3.56 0.57 23.43
N SER A 12 4.82 0.30 23.77
CA SER A 12 5.96 1.13 23.34
C SER A 12 6.26 1.01 21.85
N ASN A 13 5.92 -0.12 21.23
CA ASN A 13 6.12 -0.39 19.81
C ASN A 13 4.84 -0.13 18.99
N ALA A 14 3.79 0.40 19.61
CA ALA A 14 2.56 0.77 18.93
C ALA A 14 2.71 2.17 18.32
N HIS A 15 2.13 2.35 17.14
CA HIS A 15 2.06 3.66 16.49
C HIS A 15 0.97 4.53 17.15
N PRO A 16 1.05 5.88 17.04
CA PRO A 16 2.11 6.65 16.38
C PRO A 16 3.42 6.70 17.17
N HIS A 17 4.55 6.78 16.46
CA HIS A 17 5.83 7.15 17.06
C HIS A 17 6.00 8.66 17.06
N ILE A 18 6.76 9.19 18.02
CA ILE A 18 6.97 10.63 18.22
C ILE A 18 8.44 10.97 18.28
N ASP A 19 8.76 12.23 17.99
CA ASP A 19 10.12 12.77 18.10
C ASP A 19 10.54 12.98 19.57
N CYS A 20 11.78 13.48 19.80
CA CYS A 20 12.27 13.69 21.16
C CYS A 20 11.45 14.75 21.91
N SER A 21 10.92 15.75 21.20
CA SER A 21 10.11 16.83 21.78
C SER A 21 8.61 16.50 21.92
N GLY A 22 8.14 15.42 21.28
CA GLY A 22 6.74 15.04 21.23
C GLY A 22 5.86 15.94 20.36
N LYS A 23 6.46 16.67 19.42
CA LYS A 23 5.80 17.60 18.51
C LYS A 23 5.56 17.03 17.12
N ILE A 24 6.34 16.05 16.69
CA ILE A 24 6.17 15.38 15.39
C ILE A 24 5.74 13.95 15.67
N ALA A 25 4.65 13.51 15.05
CA ALA A 25 4.16 12.15 15.16
C ALA A 25 4.04 11.49 13.77
N VAL A 26 4.37 10.21 13.70
CA VAL A 26 4.40 9.43 12.46
C VAL A 26 3.68 8.10 12.66
N VAL A 27 2.85 7.74 11.69
CA VAL A 27 2.38 6.35 11.47
C VAL A 27 2.99 5.82 10.19
N HIS A 28 3.29 4.52 10.18
CA HIS A 28 4.07 3.89 9.11
C HIS A 28 3.54 2.49 8.79
N ASN A 29 3.34 2.20 7.50
CA ASN A 29 3.21 0.83 7.01
C ASN A 29 4.38 0.52 6.09
N GLY A 30 4.97 -0.67 6.23
CA GLY A 30 6.15 -1.06 5.47
C GLY A 30 7.32 -1.43 6.38
N VAL A 31 8.52 -1.39 5.82
CA VAL A 31 9.79 -1.69 6.48
C VAL A 31 10.84 -0.68 6.04
N ILE A 32 11.48 -0.04 7.02
CA ILE A 32 12.65 0.81 6.76
C ILE A 32 13.91 -0.05 6.85
N ASP A 33 14.51 -0.40 5.72
CA ASP A 33 15.61 -1.38 5.64
C ASP A 33 16.89 -0.90 6.32
N ASN A 34 17.20 0.39 6.19
CA ASN A 34 18.40 1.00 6.76
C ASN A 34 18.17 1.61 8.16
N PHE A 35 17.11 1.21 8.88
CA PHE A 35 16.75 1.80 10.17
C PHE A 35 17.87 1.72 11.21
N GLN A 36 18.67 0.64 11.22
CA GLN A 36 19.75 0.48 12.19
C GLN A 36 20.84 1.54 12.00
N GLN A 37 21.22 1.81 10.74
CA GLN A 37 22.18 2.86 10.39
C GLN A 37 21.66 4.25 10.79
N LEU A 38 20.39 4.53 10.50
CA LEU A 38 19.74 5.79 10.86
C LEU A 38 19.68 5.96 12.39
N ARG A 39 19.30 4.91 13.11
CA ARG A 39 19.21 4.90 14.57
C ARG A 39 20.55 5.17 15.23
N ASP A 40 21.63 4.54 14.73
CA ASP A 40 22.97 4.73 15.28
C ASP A 40 23.46 6.18 15.07
N LYS A 41 23.24 6.74 13.86
CA LYS A 41 23.54 8.16 13.54
C LYS A 41 22.79 9.10 14.48
N LEU A 42 21.46 8.96 14.58
CA LEU A 42 20.61 9.82 15.40
C LEU A 42 20.94 9.70 16.89
N THR A 43 21.33 8.51 17.36
CA THR A 43 21.77 8.31 18.74
C THR A 43 23.07 9.08 19.03
N GLN A 44 24.03 9.10 18.09
CA GLN A 44 25.26 9.88 18.20
C GLN A 44 25.00 11.39 18.19
N GLU A 45 23.97 11.83 17.46
CA GLU A 45 23.48 13.21 17.44
C GLU A 45 22.68 13.59 18.71
N GLY A 46 22.40 12.62 19.59
CA GLY A 46 21.79 12.84 20.91
C GLY A 46 20.30 12.52 21.01
N HIS A 47 19.68 11.95 19.96
CA HIS A 47 18.28 11.52 19.99
C HIS A 47 18.08 10.31 20.91
N ARG A 48 16.89 10.21 21.51
CA ARG A 48 16.54 9.18 22.51
C ARG A 48 15.35 8.33 22.05
N PHE A 49 15.67 7.11 21.61
CA PHE A 49 14.69 6.11 21.20
C PHE A 49 14.02 5.42 22.40
N ARG A 50 12.76 5.04 22.24
CA ARG A 50 11.90 4.42 23.27
C ARG A 50 11.27 3.10 22.81
N SER A 51 11.46 2.73 21.56
CA SER A 51 10.93 1.51 20.93
C SER A 51 12.05 0.71 20.26
N ASP A 52 11.73 -0.52 19.88
CA ASP A 52 12.61 -1.41 19.11
C ASP A 52 12.19 -1.46 17.63
N THR A 53 11.35 -0.52 17.20
CA THR A 53 10.80 -0.51 15.84
C THR A 53 11.72 0.24 14.90
N ASP A 54 11.73 -0.19 13.64
CA ASP A 54 12.24 0.54 12.50
C ASP A 54 11.52 1.89 12.35
N SER A 55 10.21 1.92 12.60
CA SER A 55 9.33 3.08 12.39
C SER A 55 9.70 4.31 13.22
N GLU A 56 10.27 4.14 14.43
CA GLU A 56 10.63 5.26 15.30
C GLU A 56 11.78 6.12 14.76
N VAL A 57 12.59 5.60 13.82
CA VAL A 57 13.64 6.43 13.19
C VAL A 57 13.05 7.60 12.41
N MET A 58 11.83 7.46 11.87
CA MET A 58 11.20 8.48 11.04
C MET A 58 10.94 9.80 11.76
N PRO A 59 10.21 9.86 12.90
CA PRO A 59 9.99 11.14 13.58
C PRO A 59 11.31 11.80 14.05
N HIS A 60 12.31 11.02 14.46
CA HIS A 60 13.62 11.56 14.85
C HIS A 60 14.43 12.09 13.66
N LEU A 61 14.36 11.44 12.50
CA LEU A 61 15.02 11.89 11.29
C LEU A 61 14.35 13.15 10.73
N ILE A 62 13.01 13.24 10.80
CA ILE A 62 12.29 14.46 10.42
C ILE A 62 12.64 15.58 11.41
N GLU A 63 12.69 15.29 12.72
CA GLU A 63 13.12 16.22 13.75
C GLU A 63 14.52 16.81 13.49
N SER A 64 15.50 16.00 13.07
CA SER A 64 16.86 16.47 12.82
C SER A 64 16.97 17.42 11.60
N TYR A 65 16.05 17.30 10.63
CA TYR A 65 15.95 18.19 9.48
C TYR A 65 15.01 19.38 9.68
N TYR A 66 14.25 19.41 10.77
CA TYR A 66 13.19 20.40 10.98
C TYR A 66 13.73 21.78 11.37
N GLN A 67 13.47 22.78 10.50
CA GLN A 67 13.86 24.18 10.69
C GLN A 67 12.66 25.14 10.60
N GLY A 68 11.45 24.65 10.88
CA GLY A 68 10.20 25.41 10.79
C GLY A 68 9.36 25.11 9.55
N ASP A 69 9.90 24.35 8.59
CA ASP A 69 9.21 23.86 7.40
C ASP A 69 9.11 22.33 7.47
N LEU A 70 7.89 21.83 7.70
CA LEU A 70 7.64 20.40 7.88
C LEU A 70 7.75 19.63 6.56
N GLU A 71 7.25 20.20 5.46
CA GLU A 71 7.34 19.59 4.12
C GLU A 71 8.81 19.38 3.76
N GLN A 72 9.63 20.42 3.91
CA GLN A 72 11.05 20.32 3.60
C GLN A 72 11.76 19.29 4.48
N ALA A 73 11.43 19.23 5.77
CA ALA A 73 12.02 18.27 6.70
C ALA A 73 11.69 16.82 6.31
N VAL A 74 10.41 16.55 5.98
CA VAL A 74 9.98 15.23 5.50
C VAL A 74 10.70 14.86 4.21
N ARG A 75 10.73 15.76 3.22
CA ARG A 75 11.38 15.49 1.93
C ARG A 75 12.87 15.20 2.08
N ARG A 76 13.58 15.90 2.98
CA ARG A 76 14.99 15.62 3.29
C ARG A 76 15.17 14.28 4.00
N ALA A 77 14.30 13.95 4.97
CA ALA A 77 14.34 12.67 5.65
C ALA A 77 14.20 11.50 4.67
N LEU A 78 13.29 11.61 3.70
CA LEU A 78 13.04 10.55 2.70
C LEU A 78 14.22 10.29 1.77
N VAL A 79 15.14 11.24 1.59
CA VAL A 79 16.37 11.02 0.79
C VAL A 79 17.30 10.01 1.48
N ASP A 80 17.29 9.96 2.81
CA ASP A 80 18.14 9.07 3.60
C ASP A 80 17.49 7.69 3.86
N VAL A 81 16.23 7.49 3.47
CA VAL A 81 15.42 6.33 3.85
C VAL A 81 15.36 5.32 2.71
N HIS A 82 15.70 4.07 3.00
CA HIS A 82 15.57 2.95 2.07
C HIS A 82 14.52 1.95 2.57
N GLY A 83 13.76 1.37 1.64
CA GLY A 83 12.76 0.34 1.90
C GLY A 83 11.36 0.74 1.43
N SER A 84 10.38 -0.07 1.82
CA SER A 84 8.98 0.15 1.49
C SER A 84 8.30 0.91 2.63
N TYR A 85 7.56 1.97 2.31
CA TYR A 85 6.86 2.75 3.32
C TYR A 85 5.59 3.42 2.78
N SER A 86 4.64 3.59 3.68
CA SER A 86 3.52 4.52 3.60
C SER A 86 3.51 5.30 4.90
N LEU A 87 3.71 6.59 4.82
CA LEU A 87 3.90 7.47 5.97
C LEU A 87 2.78 8.49 6.04
N ILE A 88 2.31 8.75 7.24
CA ILE A 88 1.52 9.95 7.56
C ILE A 88 2.21 10.63 8.72
N VAL A 89 2.53 11.91 8.52
CA VAL A 89 3.26 12.76 9.45
C VAL A 89 2.37 13.93 9.83
N LEU A 90 2.29 14.20 11.13
CA LEU A 90 1.61 15.35 11.69
C LEU A 90 2.52 16.05 12.70
N ALA A 91 2.42 17.38 12.78
CA ALA A 91 3.20 18.14 13.74
C ALA A 91 2.36 19.20 14.47
N VAL A 92 2.75 19.50 15.70
CA VAL A 92 2.13 20.57 16.50
C VAL A 92 2.32 21.92 15.81
N ASN A 93 1.25 22.72 15.72
CA ASN A 93 1.17 24.01 15.04
C ASN A 93 1.24 23.95 13.50
N HIS A 94 1.10 22.76 12.90
CA HIS A 94 0.87 22.57 11.47
C HIS A 94 -0.59 22.14 11.27
N LYS A 95 -1.21 22.61 10.19
CA LYS A 95 -2.59 22.22 9.84
C LYS A 95 -2.62 21.10 8.80
N GLU A 96 -1.54 20.97 8.06
CA GLU A 96 -1.34 20.00 7.02
C GLU A 96 -0.93 18.63 7.59
N LEU A 97 -1.38 17.57 6.90
CA LEU A 97 -0.82 16.24 6.98
C LEU A 97 0.20 16.07 5.85
N LEU A 98 1.36 15.53 6.19
CA LEU A 98 2.36 15.15 5.20
C LEU A 98 2.26 13.64 4.98
N VAL A 99 2.16 13.23 3.72
CA VAL A 99 2.07 11.83 3.34
C VAL A 99 3.20 11.47 2.40
N ALA A 100 3.68 10.23 2.46
CA ALA A 100 4.67 9.74 1.51
C ALA A 100 4.47 8.25 1.23
N ARG A 101 4.68 7.86 -0.02
CA ARG A 101 4.48 6.48 -0.49
C ARG A 101 5.72 5.97 -1.22
N ASN A 102 6.15 4.77 -0.87
CA ASN A 102 7.07 3.95 -1.65
C ASN A 102 6.72 2.47 -1.45
N GLU A 103 6.19 1.79 -2.46
CA GLU A 103 5.91 0.34 -2.49
C GLU A 103 4.86 -0.19 -1.50
N SER A 104 4.41 0.62 -0.53
CA SER A 104 3.30 0.30 0.38
C SER A 104 2.04 1.10 -0.02
N PRO A 105 0.82 0.54 0.01
CA PRO A 105 -0.39 1.25 -0.40
C PRO A 105 -0.72 2.48 0.46
N LEU A 106 -0.98 3.60 -0.20
CA LEU A 106 -1.51 4.84 0.40
C LEU A 106 -2.52 5.47 -0.57
N VAL A 107 -3.68 5.85 -0.04
CA VAL A 107 -4.80 6.43 -0.78
C VAL A 107 -5.34 7.65 -0.05
N ILE A 108 -5.63 8.70 -0.81
CA ILE A 108 -6.29 9.91 -0.30
C ILE A 108 -7.77 9.85 -0.66
N GLY A 109 -8.66 10.04 0.31
CA GLY A 109 -10.08 10.25 0.09
C GLY A 109 -10.38 11.74 -0.06
N VAL A 110 -11.09 12.12 -1.13
CA VAL A 110 -11.44 13.50 -1.46
C VAL A 110 -12.87 13.78 -1.01
N GLY A 111 -13.04 14.43 0.14
CA GLY A 111 -14.35 14.85 0.64
C GLY A 111 -14.77 16.24 0.16
N ASP A 112 -15.92 16.71 0.61
CA ASP A 112 -16.41 18.06 0.33
C ASP A 112 -16.03 18.99 1.50
N GLY A 113 -14.78 19.45 1.50
CA GLY A 113 -14.21 20.33 2.53
C GLY A 113 -13.40 19.62 3.61
N ASP A 114 -13.25 18.30 3.52
CA ASP A 114 -12.35 17.49 4.34
C ASP A 114 -11.61 16.50 3.44
N ASN A 115 -10.33 16.26 3.69
CA ASN A 115 -9.55 15.22 3.02
C ASN A 115 -9.09 14.14 4.00
N PHE A 116 -9.10 12.90 3.53
CA PHE A 116 -8.81 11.72 4.34
C PHE A 116 -7.61 10.97 3.77
N VAL A 117 -6.88 10.25 4.62
CA VAL A 117 -5.75 9.43 4.17
C VAL A 117 -5.85 8.07 4.84
N ALA A 118 -5.74 7.00 4.04
CA ALA A 118 -5.74 5.64 4.53
C ALA A 118 -4.81 4.75 3.70
N SER A 119 -4.46 3.58 4.23
CA SER A 119 -3.72 2.57 3.47
C SER A 119 -4.63 1.70 2.60
N ASP A 120 -5.96 1.82 2.73
CA ASP A 120 -6.93 1.04 1.97
C ASP A 120 -8.26 1.79 1.84
N VAL A 121 -8.98 1.55 0.74
CA VAL A 121 -10.22 2.23 0.35
C VAL A 121 -11.38 2.01 1.32
N PRO A 122 -11.63 0.80 1.88
CA PRO A 122 -12.77 0.60 2.78
C PRO A 122 -12.78 1.55 3.99
N ALA A 123 -11.61 1.99 4.47
CA ALA A 123 -11.50 2.93 5.58
C ALA A 123 -12.00 4.35 5.23
N LEU A 124 -12.19 4.63 3.94
CA LEU A 124 -12.60 5.93 3.40
C LEU A 124 -14.08 5.96 2.99
N LEU A 125 -14.70 4.81 2.69
CA LEU A 125 -16.02 4.75 2.07
C LEU A 125 -17.18 5.29 2.92
N ASP A 126 -17.02 5.35 4.23
CA ASP A 126 -18.01 6.02 5.11
C ASP A 126 -17.98 7.56 4.96
N TYR A 127 -16.93 8.11 4.34
CA TYR A 127 -16.69 9.56 4.21
C TYR A 127 -16.72 10.04 2.76
N THR A 128 -16.18 9.25 1.83
CA THR A 128 -16.12 9.60 0.40
C THR A 128 -15.86 8.35 -0.46
N ASP A 129 -16.47 8.32 -1.64
CA ASP A 129 -16.22 7.34 -2.70
C ASP A 129 -15.17 7.84 -3.72
N ARG A 130 -14.71 9.09 -3.59
CA ARG A 130 -13.70 9.69 -4.47
C ARG A 130 -12.32 9.51 -3.85
N VAL A 131 -11.44 8.82 -4.57
CA VAL A 131 -10.09 8.52 -4.09
C VAL A 131 -9.00 8.89 -5.08
N ILE A 132 -7.83 9.23 -4.55
CA ILE A 132 -6.60 9.45 -5.30
C ILE A 132 -5.57 8.42 -4.84
N TYR A 133 -5.11 7.58 -5.76
CA TYR A 133 -4.01 6.66 -5.50
C TYR A 133 -2.68 7.38 -5.68
N LEU A 134 -1.84 7.34 -4.64
CA LEU A 134 -0.47 7.83 -4.76
C LEU A 134 0.35 6.83 -5.57
N GLU A 135 1.39 7.29 -6.24
CA GLU A 135 2.41 6.46 -6.88
C GLU A 135 3.67 6.39 -5.99
N ASP A 136 4.58 5.47 -6.33
CA ASP A 136 5.84 5.34 -5.60
C ASP A 136 6.72 6.57 -5.81
N GLY A 137 7.26 7.09 -4.71
CA GLY A 137 8.01 8.34 -4.67
C GLY A 137 7.15 9.60 -4.52
N ASP A 138 5.81 9.47 -4.46
CA ASP A 138 4.94 10.60 -4.19
C ASP A 138 5.04 11.05 -2.72
N VAL A 139 5.08 12.37 -2.55
CA VAL A 139 4.95 13.09 -1.28
C VAL A 139 3.77 14.05 -1.40
N GLY A 140 2.86 14.03 -0.45
CA GLY A 140 1.67 14.89 -0.43
C GLY A 140 1.63 15.82 0.76
N VAL A 141 1.17 17.05 0.52
CA VAL A 141 0.76 18.03 1.54
C VAL A 141 -0.76 18.12 1.47
N ILE A 142 -1.43 17.65 2.52
CA ILE A 142 -2.88 17.49 2.57
C ILE A 142 -3.44 18.41 3.65
N THR A 143 -4.36 19.27 3.26
CA THR A 143 -5.17 20.09 4.18
C THR A 143 -6.65 19.81 3.93
N ASP A 144 -7.53 20.45 4.69
CA ASP A 144 -8.98 20.32 4.53
C ASP A 144 -9.43 20.67 3.10
N ASP A 145 -8.85 21.72 2.51
CA ASP A 145 -9.27 22.28 1.22
C ASP A 145 -8.32 21.96 0.05
N GLU A 146 -7.11 21.50 0.31
CA GLU A 146 -6.05 21.37 -0.69
C GLU A 146 -5.27 20.06 -0.59
N ILE A 147 -5.05 19.44 -1.76
CA ILE A 147 -4.17 18.29 -1.95
C ILE A 147 -3.08 18.69 -2.95
N ARG A 148 -1.84 18.79 -2.48
CA ARG A 148 -0.68 19.03 -3.33
C ARG A 148 0.25 17.83 -3.29
N LEU A 149 0.60 17.30 -4.46
CA LEU A 149 1.45 16.13 -4.60
C LEU A 149 2.74 16.50 -5.33
N PHE A 150 3.83 15.86 -4.92
CA PHE A 150 5.17 16.07 -5.47
C PHE A 150 5.88 14.75 -5.63
N ASN A 151 6.77 14.67 -6.61
CA ASN A 151 7.77 13.62 -6.72
C ASN A 151 9.15 14.23 -6.98
N GLN A 152 10.12 13.41 -7.39
CA GLN A 152 11.48 13.89 -7.71
C GLN A 152 11.53 14.91 -8.87
N ALA A 153 10.55 14.89 -9.79
CA ALA A 153 10.47 15.80 -10.92
C ALA A 153 9.79 17.14 -10.59
N GLY A 154 9.07 17.23 -9.48
CA GLY A 154 8.34 18.43 -9.07
C GLY A 154 6.89 18.13 -8.67
N GLU A 155 6.02 19.12 -8.82
CA GLU A 155 4.59 18.97 -8.55
C GLU A 155 3.93 18.04 -9.57
N VAL A 156 3.09 17.12 -9.09
CA VAL A 156 2.38 16.13 -9.90
C VAL A 156 0.88 16.15 -9.65
N ARG A 157 0.12 15.68 -10.63
CA ARG A 157 -1.32 15.48 -10.51
C ARG A 157 -1.62 14.00 -10.66
N ARG A 158 -2.56 13.53 -9.85
CA ARG A 158 -3.10 12.17 -9.88
C ARG A 158 -4.60 12.25 -10.14
N GLU A 159 -5.12 11.28 -10.87
CA GLU A 159 -6.54 11.24 -11.19
C GLU A 159 -7.37 10.87 -9.97
N THR A 160 -8.52 11.54 -9.82
CA THR A 160 -9.52 11.16 -8.84
C THR A 160 -10.41 10.07 -9.44
N ASN A 161 -10.47 8.94 -8.76
CA ASN A 161 -11.25 7.77 -9.13
C ASN A 161 -12.49 7.69 -8.26
N VAL A 162 -13.63 7.29 -8.84
CA VAL A 162 -14.85 7.01 -8.10
C VAL A 162 -14.94 5.52 -7.86
N ILE A 163 -15.08 5.14 -6.60
CA ILE A 163 -15.18 3.74 -6.19
C ILE A 163 -16.62 3.27 -6.40
N PRO A 164 -16.86 2.23 -7.22
CA PRO A 164 -18.21 1.83 -7.60
C PRO A 164 -18.91 0.95 -6.56
N TRP A 165 -18.20 0.51 -5.52
CA TRP A 165 -18.70 -0.36 -4.47
C TRP A 165 -18.82 0.37 -3.14
N THR A 166 -19.72 -0.11 -2.30
CA THR A 166 -20.11 0.55 -1.05
C THR A 166 -19.44 -0.11 0.16
N MET A 167 -19.51 0.56 1.31
CA MET A 167 -19.06 -0.03 2.57
C MET A 167 -19.86 -1.30 2.92
N GLU A 168 -21.14 -1.40 2.54
CA GLU A 168 -21.96 -2.60 2.76
C GLU A 168 -21.41 -3.83 2.01
N ASP A 169 -20.87 -3.62 0.81
CA ASP A 169 -20.25 -4.68 0.01
C ASP A 169 -18.98 -5.25 0.69
N ALA A 170 -18.26 -4.39 1.42
CA ALA A 170 -17.08 -4.73 2.20
C ALA A 170 -17.40 -5.26 3.61
N GLN A 171 -18.66 -5.24 4.04
CA GLN A 171 -19.10 -5.77 5.33
C GLN A 171 -19.48 -7.26 5.24
N LYS A 172 -19.80 -7.85 6.39
CA LYS A 172 -20.23 -9.25 6.46
C LYS A 172 -21.60 -9.54 5.82
N GLY A 173 -22.36 -8.52 5.41
CA GLY A 173 -23.60 -8.70 4.64
C GLY A 173 -24.63 -9.66 5.29
N GLY A 174 -24.73 -9.68 6.62
CA GLY A 174 -25.63 -10.56 7.37
C GLY A 174 -25.08 -11.97 7.68
N TYR A 175 -23.87 -12.30 7.26
CA TYR A 175 -23.19 -13.55 7.63
C TYR A 175 -22.39 -13.42 8.94
N ASP A 176 -22.21 -14.53 9.66
CA ASP A 176 -21.45 -14.55 10.92
C ASP A 176 -19.94 -14.28 10.70
N HIS A 177 -19.42 -14.72 9.55
CA HIS A 177 -18.00 -14.68 9.19
C HIS A 177 -17.81 -14.21 7.74
N PHE A 178 -16.74 -13.44 7.47
CA PHE A 178 -16.34 -13.03 6.12
C PHE A 178 -16.10 -14.24 5.20
N MET A 179 -15.36 -15.24 5.68
CA MET A 179 -15.13 -16.49 4.94
C MET A 179 -16.45 -17.16 4.51
N LEU A 180 -17.49 -17.12 5.35
CA LEU A 180 -18.79 -17.70 5.01
C LEU A 180 -19.48 -16.87 3.92
N LYS A 181 -19.52 -15.53 4.06
CA LYS A 181 -20.00 -14.62 3.02
C LYS A 181 -19.31 -14.90 1.69
N GLU A 182 -17.98 -14.84 1.67
CA GLU A 182 -17.15 -15.01 0.46
C GLU A 182 -17.39 -16.37 -0.20
N ILE A 183 -17.54 -17.45 0.57
CA ILE A 183 -17.88 -18.77 0.04
C ILE A 183 -19.24 -18.74 -0.67
N HIS A 184 -20.25 -18.10 -0.08
CA HIS A 184 -21.60 -18.00 -0.65
C HIS A 184 -21.68 -17.02 -1.82
N GLU A 185 -20.78 -16.03 -1.89
CA GLU A 185 -20.71 -15.05 -2.98
C GLU A 185 -20.03 -15.58 -4.25
N GLN A 186 -19.32 -16.72 -4.18
CA GLN A 186 -18.62 -17.32 -5.34
C GLN A 186 -19.45 -17.39 -6.63
N PRO A 187 -20.73 -17.81 -6.64
CA PRO A 187 -21.52 -17.85 -7.88
C PRO A 187 -21.67 -16.47 -8.54
N ARG A 188 -21.87 -15.42 -7.74
CA ARG A 188 -21.97 -14.03 -8.21
C ARG A 188 -20.62 -13.55 -8.71
N VAL A 189 -19.56 -13.72 -7.92
CA VAL A 189 -18.20 -13.25 -8.26
C VAL A 189 -17.68 -13.91 -9.54
N ILE A 190 -17.96 -15.21 -9.74
CA ILE A 190 -17.63 -15.90 -11.00
C ILE A 190 -18.40 -15.28 -12.17
N GLY A 191 -19.71 -15.01 -11.98
CA GLY A 191 -20.54 -14.34 -12.99
C GLY A 191 -20.02 -12.95 -13.35
N ASP A 192 -19.70 -12.13 -12.35
CA ASP A 192 -19.16 -10.78 -12.52
C ASP A 192 -17.79 -10.81 -13.24
N THR A 193 -16.92 -11.75 -12.86
CA THR A 193 -15.61 -11.95 -13.52
C THR A 193 -15.77 -12.31 -14.99
N LEU A 194 -16.66 -13.27 -15.31
CA LEU A 194 -16.93 -13.67 -16.69
C LEU A 194 -17.61 -12.57 -17.50
N GLY A 195 -18.49 -11.78 -16.87
CA GLY A 195 -19.19 -10.66 -17.50
C GLY A 195 -18.26 -9.56 -18.02
N GLY A 196 -17.05 -9.42 -17.44
CA GLY A 196 -16.02 -8.52 -17.95
C GLY A 196 -15.41 -8.96 -19.30
N TYR A 197 -15.48 -10.25 -19.63
CA TYR A 197 -14.89 -10.83 -20.84
C TYR A 197 -15.93 -11.26 -21.88
N LEU A 198 -17.15 -11.58 -21.46
CA LEU A 198 -18.22 -12.05 -22.34
C LEU A 198 -19.05 -10.87 -22.85
N SER A 199 -19.03 -10.62 -24.16
CA SER A 199 -20.03 -9.74 -24.75
C SER A 199 -21.37 -10.49 -24.84
N ALA A 200 -22.49 -9.77 -24.71
CA ALA A 200 -23.82 -10.38 -24.82
C ALA A 200 -24.13 -10.94 -26.23
N ILE A 201 -23.29 -10.63 -27.22
CA ILE A 201 -23.51 -10.94 -28.65
C ILE A 201 -22.57 -12.06 -29.11
N GLU A 202 -21.35 -12.14 -28.55
CA GLU A 202 -20.33 -13.14 -28.86
C GLU A 202 -19.80 -13.76 -27.56
N PRO A 203 -20.14 -15.02 -27.26
CA PRO A 203 -19.70 -15.72 -26.05
C PRO A 203 -18.27 -16.28 -26.17
N GLU A 204 -17.52 -15.88 -27.20
CA GLU A 204 -16.13 -16.26 -27.37
C GLU A 204 -15.23 -15.21 -26.73
N VAL A 205 -14.36 -15.66 -25.82
CA VAL A 205 -13.33 -14.83 -25.22
C VAL A 205 -12.06 -15.02 -26.02
N ASP A 206 -11.67 -14.01 -26.80
CA ASP A 206 -10.33 -13.97 -27.38
C ASP A 206 -9.34 -13.56 -26.28
N LEU A 207 -8.57 -14.53 -25.79
CA LEU A 207 -7.52 -14.30 -24.80
C LEU A 207 -6.22 -13.82 -25.44
N GLY A 208 -6.14 -13.70 -26.77
CA GLY A 208 -4.90 -13.40 -27.50
C GLY A 208 -3.88 -14.56 -27.42
N LEU A 209 -4.35 -15.77 -27.09
CA LEU A 209 -3.51 -16.94 -26.81
C LEU A 209 -3.47 -17.98 -27.94
N GLU A 210 -4.08 -17.69 -29.09
CA GLU A 210 -4.11 -18.60 -30.25
C GLU A 210 -2.85 -18.49 -31.13
N SER A 211 -2.11 -17.39 -31.04
CA SER A 211 -0.81 -17.19 -31.73
C SER A 211 0.19 -16.46 -30.84
N PRO A 212 0.54 -17.03 -29.68
CA PRO A 212 1.48 -16.45 -28.73
C PRO A 212 2.90 -16.34 -29.33
N GLU A 213 3.53 -15.18 -29.19
CA GLU A 213 4.92 -14.93 -29.61
C GLU A 213 5.97 -15.40 -28.57
N PHE A 214 5.53 -15.99 -27.46
CA PHE A 214 6.39 -16.44 -26.35
C PHE A 214 6.58 -17.95 -26.34
N GLU A 215 7.73 -18.42 -25.86
CA GLU A 215 8.13 -19.83 -25.90
C GLU A 215 7.73 -20.63 -24.64
N ASP A 216 7.52 -19.95 -23.51
CA ASP A 216 7.12 -20.51 -22.23
C ASP A 216 6.30 -19.51 -21.40
N ILE A 217 5.55 -20.01 -20.40
CA ILE A 217 4.81 -19.18 -19.43
C ILE A 217 5.32 -19.51 -18.03
N LEU A 218 5.68 -18.49 -17.26
CA LEU A 218 5.99 -18.60 -15.84
C LEU A 218 4.86 -17.99 -14.99
N LEU A 219 4.28 -18.78 -14.09
CA LEU A 219 3.32 -18.33 -13.08
C LEU A 219 4.01 -18.26 -11.71
N LEU A 220 4.24 -17.05 -11.19
CA LEU A 220 4.78 -16.81 -9.86
C LEU A 220 3.68 -16.45 -8.88
N ALA A 221 3.58 -17.18 -7.77
CA ALA A 221 2.56 -16.94 -6.75
C ALA A 221 2.95 -17.49 -5.37
N CYS A 222 2.16 -17.16 -4.35
CA CYS A 222 2.30 -17.69 -2.98
C CYS A 222 0.97 -18.31 -2.51
N GLY A 223 1.05 -19.31 -1.62
CA GLY A 223 -0.11 -19.86 -0.91
C GLY A 223 -1.25 -20.34 -1.82
N THR A 224 -2.48 -19.88 -1.58
CA THR A 224 -3.66 -20.30 -2.36
C THR A 224 -3.59 -19.87 -3.83
N SER A 225 -2.94 -18.75 -4.15
CA SER A 225 -2.74 -18.32 -5.55
C SER A 225 -1.80 -19.26 -6.31
N TYR A 226 -0.79 -19.84 -5.62
CA TYR A 226 0.04 -20.89 -6.20
C TYR A 226 -0.79 -22.14 -6.52
N ASN A 227 -1.71 -22.53 -5.64
CA ASN A 227 -2.62 -23.65 -5.89
C ASN A 227 -3.53 -23.40 -7.11
N ALA A 228 -4.01 -22.17 -7.31
CA ALA A 228 -4.74 -21.78 -8.51
C ALA A 228 -3.86 -21.88 -9.76
N GLY A 229 -2.60 -21.42 -9.68
CA GLY A 229 -1.60 -21.55 -10.74
C GLY A 229 -1.33 -23.00 -11.14
N LEU A 230 -1.27 -23.93 -10.18
CA LEU A 230 -1.11 -25.37 -10.45
C LEU A 230 -2.24 -25.93 -11.32
N ILE A 231 -3.49 -25.50 -11.10
CA ILE A 231 -4.64 -25.87 -11.95
C ILE A 231 -4.57 -25.13 -13.29
N GLY A 232 -4.28 -23.82 -13.25
CA GLY A 232 -4.15 -22.96 -14.43
C GLY A 232 -3.13 -23.49 -15.44
N ARG A 233 -2.01 -24.06 -14.98
CA ARG A 233 -1.01 -24.74 -15.80
C ARG A 233 -1.64 -25.76 -16.75
N TYR A 234 -2.45 -26.67 -16.22
CA TYR A 234 -3.07 -27.73 -17.03
C TYR A 234 -4.01 -27.16 -18.12
N LEU A 235 -4.71 -26.07 -17.82
CA LEU A 235 -5.62 -25.41 -18.77
C LEU A 235 -4.84 -24.65 -19.85
N LEU A 236 -3.84 -23.87 -19.43
CA LEU A 236 -3.01 -23.07 -20.33
C LEU A 236 -2.23 -23.97 -21.30
N GLU A 237 -1.50 -24.98 -20.81
CA GLU A 237 -0.76 -25.93 -21.68
C GLU A 237 -1.66 -26.64 -22.69
N LYS A 238 -2.91 -26.93 -22.30
CA LYS A 238 -3.88 -27.57 -23.19
C LYS A 238 -4.37 -26.64 -24.31
N ILE A 239 -4.56 -25.36 -24.01
CA ILE A 239 -5.08 -24.35 -24.94
C ILE A 239 -3.96 -23.83 -25.85
N THR A 240 -2.82 -23.42 -25.27
CA THR A 240 -1.76 -22.71 -25.97
C THR A 240 -0.69 -23.64 -26.56
N ARG A 241 -0.58 -24.88 -26.05
CA ARG A 241 0.52 -25.81 -26.36
C ARG A 241 1.91 -25.31 -25.96
N ILE A 242 1.98 -24.28 -25.14
CA ILE A 242 3.22 -23.72 -24.60
C ILE A 242 3.51 -24.35 -23.24
N PRO A 243 4.78 -24.71 -22.93
CA PRO A 243 5.19 -25.14 -21.61
C PRO A 243 4.87 -24.10 -20.52
N VAL A 244 4.24 -24.52 -19.42
CA VAL A 244 3.91 -23.61 -18.32
C VAL A 244 4.56 -24.07 -17.01
N ARG A 245 5.39 -23.21 -16.42
CA ARG A 245 6.00 -23.39 -15.09
C ARG A 245 5.20 -22.65 -14.04
N VAL A 246 5.10 -23.24 -12.86
CA VAL A 246 4.45 -22.61 -11.69
C VAL A 246 5.41 -22.70 -10.52
N GLU A 247 5.78 -21.57 -9.95
CA GLU A 247 6.79 -21.51 -8.90
C GLU A 247 6.31 -20.70 -7.69
N ILE A 248 6.78 -21.11 -6.52
CA ILE A 248 6.55 -20.38 -5.28
C ILE A 248 7.47 -19.17 -5.31
N ALA A 249 6.89 -17.96 -5.20
CA ALA A 249 7.65 -16.72 -5.41
C ALA A 249 8.87 -16.57 -4.48
N SER A 250 8.81 -17.11 -3.25
CA SER A 250 9.94 -17.08 -2.31
C SER A 250 11.14 -17.93 -2.73
N GLU A 251 10.93 -18.98 -3.53
CA GLU A 251 12.00 -19.86 -4.02
C GLU A 251 12.61 -19.33 -5.31
N PHE A 252 11.84 -18.60 -6.12
CA PHE A 252 12.29 -18.06 -7.40
C PHE A 252 13.48 -17.11 -7.25
N THR A 253 13.45 -16.21 -6.26
CA THR A 253 14.55 -15.26 -6.01
C THR A 253 15.86 -15.91 -5.57
N HIS A 254 15.87 -17.21 -5.22
CA HIS A 254 17.04 -17.96 -4.79
C HIS A 254 17.51 -19.01 -5.82
N SER A 255 16.83 -19.11 -6.96
CA SER A 255 17.03 -20.18 -7.95
C SER A 255 17.92 -19.79 -9.13
N ASP A 256 18.46 -18.56 -9.15
CA ASP A 256 19.43 -18.04 -10.13
C ASP A 256 20.82 -17.77 -9.51
#